data_AF-A0A6J7R7H7-F1
#
_entry.id   AF-A0A6J7R7H7-F1
#
_cell.length_a   1.000
_cell.length_b   1.000
_cell.length_c   1.000
_cell.angle_alpha   90.00
_cell.angle_beta   90.00
_cell.angle_gamma   90.00
#
_symmetry.space_group_name_H-M   'P 1'
#
loop_
_entity.id
_entity.type
_entity.pdbx_description
1 polymer ?
#
loop_
_entity_poly.entity_id
_entity_poly.type
_entity_poly.pdbx_seq_one_letter_code
_entity_poly.pdbx_strand_id
1 'polypeptide(L)'
;MSAAARVMAAAGQAQVDAVTLLAMFLSVTLAVLAFTSFAAIWLPIRIAFMRRATAARRFVDADADLDLFALRALARQPLHILARIDDDPAGAWRRGDRQIVDALAALELRAEGLRPPPRTAIGN
;
A
#
# COMPACT_ATOMS: atom_id res chain seq x y z
N MET A 1 40.17 45.75 -29.44
CA MET A 1 39.33 44.62 -29.91
C MET A 1 39.39 43.39 -28.99
N SER A 2 40.53 43.00 -28.42
CA SER A 2 40.65 41.80 -27.55
C SER A 2 39.90 41.87 -26.20
N ALA A 3 39.69 43.06 -25.61
CA ALA A 3 38.96 43.19 -24.34
C ALA A 3 37.46 42.91 -24.47
N ALA A 4 36.81 43.42 -25.53
CA ALA A 4 35.40 43.15 -25.81
C ALA A 4 35.16 41.66 -26.11
N ALA A 5 36.05 41.02 -26.86
CA ALA A 5 36.00 39.57 -27.10
C ALA A 5 36.10 38.75 -25.80
N ARG A 6 36.96 39.15 -24.86
CA ARG A 6 37.07 38.49 -23.54
C ARG A 6 35.81 38.65 -22.68
N VAL A 7 35.19 39.84 -22.68
CA VAL A 7 33.94 40.09 -21.92
C VAL A 7 32.78 39.26 -22.48
N MET A 8 32.66 39.19 -23.81
CA MET A 8 31.63 38.36 -24.45
C MET A 8 31.86 36.86 -24.20
N ALA A 9 33.12 36.40 -24.23
CA ALA A 9 33.46 35.03 -23.88
C ALA A 9 33.13 34.72 -22.41
N ALA A 10 33.43 35.63 -21.47
CA ALA A 10 33.09 35.46 -20.06
C ALA A 10 31.58 35.45 -19.80
N ALA A 11 30.82 36.30 -20.49
CA ALA A 11 29.36 36.32 -20.41
C ALA A 11 28.72 35.04 -20.98
N GLY A 12 29.26 34.54 -22.10
CA GLY A 12 28.84 33.25 -22.67
C GLY A 12 29.11 32.09 -21.72
N GLN A 13 30.28 32.07 -21.08
CA GLN A 13 30.62 31.02 -20.11
C GLN A 13 29.71 31.03 -18.88
N ALA A 14 29.39 32.22 -18.33
CA ALA A 14 28.46 32.33 -17.22
C ALA A 14 27.05 31.83 -17.57
N GLN A 15 26.59 32.02 -18.81
CA GLN A 15 25.30 31.52 -19.27
C GLN A 15 25.30 29.99 -19.42
N VAL A 16 26.39 29.42 -19.95
CA VAL A 16 26.56 27.96 -20.04
C VAL A 16 26.58 27.33 -18.66
N ASP A 17 27.28 27.94 -17.69
CA ASP A 17 27.34 27.44 -16.31
C ASP A 17 25.95 27.45 -15.65
N ALA A 18 25.18 28.53 -15.84
CA ALA A 18 23.81 28.63 -15.31
C ALA A 18 22.87 27.58 -15.91
N VAL A 19 22.92 27.38 -17.24
CA VAL A 19 22.10 26.36 -17.92
C VAL A 19 22.53 24.95 -17.48
N THR A 20 23.82 24.72 -17.30
CA THR A 20 24.35 23.43 -16.84
C THR A 20 23.84 23.11 -15.43
N LEU A 21 23.83 24.08 -14.53
CA LEU A 21 23.25 23.93 -13.19
C LEU A 21 21.75 23.64 -13.24
N LEU A 22 20.97 24.38 -14.05
CA LEU A 22 19.54 24.12 -14.21
C LEU A 22 19.25 22.73 -14.76
N ALA A 23 19.99 22.33 -15.80
CA ALA A 23 19.85 21.01 -16.42
C ALA A 23 20.12 19.92 -15.38
N MET A 24 21.17 20.07 -14.57
CA MET A 24 21.50 19.13 -13.51
C MET A 24 20.37 19.04 -12.47
N PHE A 25 19.87 20.18 -11.97
CA PHE A 25 18.76 20.20 -11.03
C PHE A 25 17.50 19.52 -11.60
N LEU A 26 17.10 19.89 -12.82
CA LEU A 26 15.90 19.36 -13.45
C LEU A 26 16.01 17.83 -13.66
N SER A 27 17.18 17.37 -14.10
CA SER A 27 17.47 15.94 -14.29
C SER A 27 17.32 15.17 -12.98
N VAL A 28 17.91 15.69 -11.90
CA VAL A 28 17.84 15.06 -10.57
C VAL A 28 16.41 15.07 -10.05
N THR A 29 15.68 16.19 -10.17
CA THR A 29 14.29 16.29 -9.73
C THR A 29 13.40 15.29 -10.45
N LEU A 30 13.52 15.17 -11.79
CA LEU A 30 12.75 14.21 -12.58
C LEU A 30 13.08 12.76 -12.19
N ALA A 31 14.38 12.45 -11.99
CA ALA A 31 14.81 11.14 -11.56
C ALA A 31 14.23 10.79 -10.17
N VAL A 32 14.35 11.70 -9.20
CA VAL A 32 13.78 11.52 -7.86
C VAL A 32 12.28 11.30 -7.94
N LEU A 33 11.56 12.14 -8.70
CA LEU A 33 10.12 12.00 -8.85
C LEU A 33 9.73 10.63 -9.42
N ALA A 34 10.40 10.17 -10.49
CA ALA A 34 10.15 8.87 -11.08
C ALA A 34 10.43 7.71 -10.12
N PHE A 35 11.57 7.74 -9.42
CA PHE A 35 11.91 6.72 -8.42
C PHE A 35 10.96 6.74 -7.24
N THR A 36 10.57 7.92 -6.75
CA THR A 36 9.61 8.05 -5.65
C THR A 36 8.23 7.58 -6.08
N SER A 37 7.74 7.90 -7.29
CA SER A 37 6.47 7.38 -7.80
C SER A 37 6.50 5.86 -7.95
N PHE A 38 7.57 5.31 -8.53
CA PHE A 38 7.75 3.87 -8.65
C PHE A 38 7.80 3.19 -7.27
N ALA A 39 8.60 3.75 -6.34
CA ALA A 39 8.69 3.27 -4.97
C ALA A 39 7.34 3.39 -4.27
N ALA A 40 6.62 4.50 -4.35
CA ALA A 40 5.33 4.69 -3.70
C ALA A 40 4.28 3.67 -4.17
N ILE A 41 4.35 3.21 -5.41
CA ILE A 41 3.47 2.17 -5.96
C ILE A 41 3.97 0.77 -5.59
N TRP A 42 5.29 0.54 -5.63
CA TRP A 42 5.88 -0.78 -5.40
C TRP A 42 6.04 -1.13 -3.92
N LEU A 43 6.38 -0.18 -3.05
CA LEU A 43 6.54 -0.36 -1.60
C LEU A 43 5.29 -0.96 -0.96
N PRO A 44 4.05 -0.49 -1.19
CA PRO A 44 2.88 -1.11 -0.59
C PRO A 44 2.68 -2.54 -1.09
N ILE A 45 2.95 -2.82 -2.38
CA ILE A 45 2.89 -4.18 -2.95
C ILE A 45 3.93 -5.09 -2.28
N ARG A 46 5.15 -4.59 -2.08
CA ARG A 46 6.27 -5.37 -1.56
C ARG A 46 6.26 -5.51 -0.04
N ILE A 47 5.82 -4.47 0.67
CA ILE A 47 5.51 -4.52 2.11
C ILE A 47 4.33 -5.47 2.33
N ALA A 48 3.31 -5.48 1.47
CA ALA A 48 2.23 -6.45 1.56
C ALA A 48 2.75 -7.90 1.41
N PHE A 49 3.74 -8.14 0.54
CA PHE A 49 4.37 -9.46 0.39
C PHE A 49 5.24 -9.85 1.59
N MET A 50 6.05 -8.93 2.13
CA MET A 50 6.88 -9.21 3.31
C MET A 50 6.02 -9.39 4.57
N ARG A 51 4.94 -8.62 4.73
CA ARG A 51 3.98 -8.79 5.83
C ARG A 51 3.26 -10.13 5.80
N ARG A 52 3.05 -10.75 4.62
CA ARG A 52 2.54 -12.14 4.50
C ARG A 52 3.52 -13.15 5.10
N ALA A 53 4.83 -12.89 5.07
CA ALA A 53 5.84 -13.77 5.66
C ALA A 53 6.05 -13.54 7.17
N THR A 54 5.77 -12.34 7.70
CA THR A 54 5.99 -11.99 9.12
C THR A 54 4.80 -12.29 10.04
N ALA A 55 3.64 -12.70 9.50
CA ALA A 55 2.42 -12.98 10.26
C ALA A 55 2.49 -14.27 11.12
N ALA A 56 3.49 -15.13 10.91
CA ALA A 56 3.60 -16.43 11.58
C ALA A 56 4.11 -16.40 13.03
N ARG A 57 4.33 -15.23 13.64
CA ARG A 57 5.10 -15.12 14.89
C ARG A 57 4.39 -14.47 16.08
N ARG A 58 3.11 -14.10 15.98
CA ARG A 58 2.49 -13.29 17.04
C ARG A 58 1.02 -13.63 17.31
N PHE A 59 0.80 -14.60 18.22
CA PHE A 59 -0.46 -15.07 18.84
C PHE A 59 -1.08 -16.28 18.09
N VAL A 60 -1.43 -17.45 18.65
CA VAL A 60 -2.03 -17.83 19.95
C VAL A 60 -3.35 -17.09 20.20
N ASP A 61 -4.54 -17.55 19.85
CA ASP A 61 -4.98 -18.83 19.27
C ASP A 61 -6.39 -18.63 18.66
N ALA A 62 -6.57 -19.04 17.40
CA ALA A 62 -7.82 -19.30 16.65
C ALA A 62 -8.88 -18.17 16.49
N ASP A 63 -9.41 -17.59 17.56
CA ASP A 63 -10.54 -16.63 17.48
C ASP A 63 -10.06 -15.21 17.13
N ALA A 64 -8.91 -14.80 17.67
CA ALA A 64 -8.28 -13.52 17.33
C ALA A 64 -7.83 -13.47 15.85
N ASP A 65 -7.61 -14.62 15.23
CA ASP A 65 -7.22 -14.72 13.82
C ASP A 65 -8.41 -14.40 12.90
N LEU A 66 -9.60 -14.94 13.20
CA LEU A 66 -10.82 -14.68 12.43
C LEU A 66 -11.18 -13.19 12.44
N ASP A 67 -11.09 -12.53 13.59
CA ASP A 67 -11.36 -11.09 13.71
C ASP A 67 -10.34 -10.24 12.92
N LEU A 68 -9.09 -10.67 12.87
CA LEU A 68 -8.06 -10.01 12.07
C LEU A 68 -8.30 -10.19 10.57
N PHE A 69 -8.76 -11.37 10.13
CA PHE A 69 -9.16 -11.61 8.75
C PHE A 69 -10.42 -10.81 8.39
N ALA A 70 -11.39 -10.68 9.30
CA ALA A 70 -12.57 -9.85 9.11
C ALA A 70 -12.21 -8.36 8.96
N LEU A 71 -11.32 -7.85 9.81
CA LEU A 71 -10.78 -6.48 9.70
C LEU A 71 -10.02 -6.26 8.39
N ARG A 72 -9.26 -7.27 7.95
CA ARG A 72 -8.54 -7.21 6.68
C ARG A 72 -9.50 -7.22 5.48
N ALA A 73 -10.58 -8.01 5.55
CA ALA A 73 -11.66 -7.96 4.56
C ALA A 73 -12.25 -6.54 4.49
N LEU A 74 -12.60 -5.93 5.61
CA LEU A 74 -13.12 -4.56 5.64
C LEU A 74 -12.15 -3.52 5.05
N ALA A 75 -10.84 -3.72 5.23
CA ALA A 75 -9.80 -2.81 4.74
C ALA A 75 -9.42 -3.02 3.27
N ARG A 76 -9.60 -4.22 2.70
CA ARG A 76 -9.09 -4.59 1.36
C ARG A 76 -10.18 -4.90 0.34
N GLN A 77 -11.35 -5.33 0.77
CA GLN A 77 -12.41 -5.77 -0.13
C GLN A 77 -13.23 -4.58 -0.64
N PRO A 78 -13.63 -4.60 -1.91
CA PRO A 78 -14.42 -3.52 -2.48
C PRO A 78 -15.84 -3.51 -1.89
N LEU A 79 -16.40 -2.31 -1.69
CA LEU A 79 -17.70 -2.06 -1.03
C LEU A 79 -18.86 -2.90 -1.59
N HIS A 80 -18.89 -3.14 -2.91
CA HIS A 80 -19.94 -3.93 -3.55
C HIS A 80 -19.91 -5.42 -3.18
N ILE A 81 -18.78 -5.95 -2.69
CA ILE A 81 -18.70 -7.33 -2.20
C ILE A 81 -19.08 -7.40 -0.72
N LEU A 82 -18.67 -6.39 0.06
CA LEU A 82 -19.06 -6.26 1.47
C LEU A 82 -20.58 -6.08 1.61
N ALA A 83 -21.21 -5.28 0.74
CA ALA A 83 -22.65 -5.06 0.69
C ALA A 83 -23.47 -6.32 0.32
N ARG A 84 -22.83 -7.40 -0.16
CA ARG A 84 -23.51 -8.69 -0.39
C ARG A 84 -23.58 -9.55 0.87
N ILE A 85 -22.82 -9.20 1.90
CA ILE A 85 -22.81 -9.90 3.19
C ILE A 85 -23.82 -9.25 4.14
N ASP A 86 -23.75 -7.93 4.29
CA ASP A 86 -24.64 -7.13 5.15
C ASP A 86 -24.76 -5.72 4.58
N ASP A 87 -25.85 -5.01 4.89
CA ASP A 87 -26.06 -3.61 4.48
C ASP A 87 -25.15 -2.64 5.27
N ASP A 88 -24.74 -2.99 6.49
CA ASP A 88 -23.77 -2.27 7.33
C ASP A 88 -22.72 -3.23 7.95
N PRO A 89 -21.77 -3.74 7.15
CA PRO A 89 -20.80 -4.74 7.60
C PRO A 89 -19.82 -4.17 8.64
N ALA A 90 -19.56 -2.86 8.63
CA ALA A 90 -18.70 -2.20 9.63
C ALA A 90 -19.42 -2.02 10.97
N GLY A 91 -20.72 -1.73 10.96
CA GLY A 91 -21.54 -1.72 12.18
C GLY A 91 -21.75 -3.11 12.76
N ALA A 92 -21.98 -4.12 11.91
CA ALA A 92 -22.14 -5.50 12.36
C ALA A 92 -20.86 -6.06 13.01
N TRP A 93 -19.68 -5.75 12.44
CA TRP A 93 -18.40 -6.05 13.08
C TRP A 93 -18.24 -5.35 14.44
N ARG A 94 -18.58 -4.04 14.53
CA ARG A 94 -18.51 -3.30 15.82
C ARG A 94 -19.44 -3.84 16.90
N ARG A 95 -20.56 -4.46 16.50
CA ARG A 95 -21.51 -5.11 17.43
C ARG A 95 -21.07 -6.52 17.85
N GLY A 96 -19.98 -7.04 17.26
CA GLY A 96 -19.47 -8.37 17.56
C GLY A 96 -20.34 -9.50 16.99
N ASP A 97 -21.04 -9.25 15.87
CA ASP A 97 -21.84 -10.29 15.24
C ASP A 97 -20.94 -11.39 14.66
N ARG A 98 -20.88 -12.52 15.37
CA ARG A 98 -20.04 -13.67 15.00
C ARG A 98 -20.33 -14.20 13.60
N GLN A 99 -21.58 -14.16 13.14
CA GLN A 99 -21.90 -14.64 11.78
C GLN A 99 -21.29 -13.73 10.71
N ILE A 100 -21.29 -12.42 10.95
CA ILE A 100 -20.72 -11.45 10.02
C ILE A 100 -19.19 -11.45 10.08
N VAL A 101 -18.60 -11.55 11.28
CA VAL A 101 -17.15 -11.72 11.47
C VAL A 101 -16.65 -12.94 10.70
N ASP A 102 -17.33 -14.09 10.85
CA ASP A 102 -17.00 -15.33 10.14
C ASP A 102 -17.14 -15.19 8.62
N ALA A 103 -18.21 -14.51 8.15
CA ALA A 103 -18.43 -14.30 6.72
C ALA A 103 -17.36 -13.39 6.09
N LEU A 104 -16.98 -12.32 6.79
CA LEU A 104 -15.91 -11.41 6.39
C LEU A 104 -14.54 -12.12 6.41
N ALA A 105 -14.26 -12.90 7.45
CA ALA A 105 -13.04 -13.68 7.54
C ALA A 105 -12.97 -14.74 6.42
N ALA A 106 -14.08 -15.43 6.14
CA ALA A 106 -14.17 -16.40 5.06
C ALA A 106 -14.00 -15.75 3.68
N LEU A 107 -14.45 -14.51 3.49
CA LEU A 107 -14.23 -13.75 2.26
C LEU A 107 -12.73 -13.46 2.05
N GLU A 108 -12.04 -12.98 3.08
CA GLU A 108 -10.60 -12.71 3.00
C GLU A 108 -9.78 -13.99 2.83
N LEU A 109 -10.13 -15.06 3.55
CA LEU A 109 -9.46 -16.35 3.42
C LEU A 109 -9.56 -16.90 1.99
N ARG A 110 -10.74 -16.80 1.35
CA ARG A 110 -10.89 -17.19 -0.06
C ARG A 110 -10.06 -16.31 -1.00
N ALA A 111 -9.96 -15.01 -0.73
CA ALA A 111 -9.12 -14.11 -1.53
C ALA A 111 -7.62 -14.41 -1.38
N GLU A 112 -7.19 -14.92 -0.22
CA GLU A 112 -5.83 -15.41 0.02
C GLU A 112 -5.62 -16.88 -0.41
N GLY A 113 -6.65 -17.55 -0.96
CA GLY A 113 -6.59 -18.94 -1.41
C GLY A 113 -6.62 -19.98 -0.29
N LEU A 114 -6.93 -19.55 0.93
CA LEU A 114 -7.01 -20.38 2.13
C LEU A 114 -8.45 -20.89 2.34
N ARG A 115 -8.57 -22.09 2.89
CA ARG A 115 -9.88 -22.67 3.24
C ARG A 115 -10.27 -22.18 4.64
N PRO A 116 -11.51 -21.70 4.83
CA PRO A 116 -11.98 -21.37 6.17
C PRO A 116 -11.94 -22.60 7.07
N PRO A 117 -11.51 -22.47 8.34
CA PRO A 117 -11.59 -23.57 9.29
C PRO A 117 -13.05 -24.05 9.38
N PRO A 118 -13.28 -25.37 9.48
CA PRO A 118 -14.64 -25.88 9.66
C PRO A 118 -15.25 -25.24 10.89
N ARG A 119 -16.52 -24.78 10.78
CA ARG A 119 -17.33 -24.35 11.92
C ARG A 119 -17.38 -25.51 12.90
N THR A 120 -16.49 -25.51 13.89
CA THR A 120 -16.64 -26.35 15.05
C THR A 120 -17.85 -25.78 15.76
N ALA A 121 -19.02 -26.39 15.52
CA ALA A 121 -20.19 -26.16 16.32
C ALA A 121 -19.82 -26.58 17.74
N ILE A 122 -19.31 -25.65 18.53
CA ILE A 122 -19.28 -25.79 19.99
C ILE A 122 -20.71 -25.52 20.44
N GLY A 123 -21.59 -26.46 20.08
CA GLY A 123 -22.90 -26.61 20.68
C GLY A 123 -22.74 -27.58 21.85
N ASN A 124 -22.61 -27.04 23.05
CA ASN A 124 -23.52 -27.28 24.17
C ASN A 124 -23.19 -26.30 25.30
#